data_AF-A0A0K2Y9D2-F1
#
_entry.id   AF-A0A0K2Y9D2-F1
#
_cell.length_a   1.000
_cell.length_b   1.000
_cell.length_c   1.000
_cell.angle_alpha   90.00
_cell.angle_beta   90.00
_cell.angle_gamma   90.00
#
_symmetry.space_group_name_H-M   'P 1'
#
loop_
_entity.id
_entity.type
_entity.pdbx_description
1 polymer ?
#
loop_
_entity_poly.entity_id
_entity_poly.type
_entity_poly.pdbx_seq_one_letter_code
_entity_poly.pdbx_strand_id
1 'polypeptide(L)'
;MDHENQPETAGAAKAAMTGANGTSGGANEAASTNGGATSGGATSGANEASASAEELELETIKQELAQAEASLETDFAKYAAAHMEAFEQDFWDDREAFVKKILELQNQFLQDKLGGKIQRAKELQTTIAGQQTTKDMQAGQEAFLQKNPEADIEAMGRFYTEDLPPKYRQQLDSLSGEEFWNVLYELYNAYTNGVAQQEEPLPKRVEGNPAQAGGGSQEMVMNRF
;
A
#
# COMPACT_ATOMS: atom_id res chain seq x y z
N MET A 1 -69.06 -33.37 2.23
CA MET A 1 -68.46 -33.86 0.95
C MET A 1 -67.04 -33.32 0.92
N ASP A 2 -66.16 -33.75 1.82
CA ASP A 2 -65.66 -35.14 2.08
C ASP A 2 -64.74 -35.57 0.93
N HIS A 3 -63.50 -36.04 1.07
CA HIS A 3 -62.58 -36.36 2.19
C HIS A 3 -61.15 -35.94 1.73
N GLU A 4 -60.20 -35.45 2.54
CA GLU A 4 -59.42 -36.14 3.60
C GLU A 4 -58.48 -37.25 3.08
N ASN A 5 -57.17 -36.97 3.02
CA ASN A 5 -56.11 -37.85 3.52
C ASN A 5 -54.69 -37.24 3.38
N GLN A 6 -54.02 -37.04 4.52
CA GLN A 6 -52.60 -37.42 4.66
C GLN A 6 -52.56 -38.87 5.21
N PRO A 7 -51.40 -39.56 5.29
CA PRO A 7 -50.59 -39.38 6.50
C PRO A 7 -49.06 -39.50 6.33
N GLU A 8 -48.42 -39.09 7.42
CA GLU A 8 -47.05 -39.30 7.92
C GLU A 8 -46.26 -40.53 7.45
N THR A 9 -44.92 -40.41 7.48
CA THR A 9 -44.10 -41.36 8.27
C THR A 9 -42.97 -40.62 9.00
N ALA A 10 -42.78 -40.98 10.28
CA ALA A 10 -41.67 -40.51 11.10
C ALA A 10 -40.47 -41.48 11.03
N GLY A 11 -39.26 -40.97 11.28
CA GLY A 11 -38.04 -41.79 11.36
C GLY A 11 -37.02 -41.15 12.30
N ALA A 12 -36.93 -41.65 13.53
CA ALA A 12 -36.12 -41.07 14.59
C ALA A 12 -34.90 -41.94 14.98
N ALA A 13 -33.93 -41.26 15.62
CA ALA A 13 -33.12 -41.73 16.76
C ALA A 13 -31.67 -42.25 16.58
N LYS A 14 -30.84 -41.74 17.53
CA LYS A 14 -29.76 -42.39 18.31
C LYS A 14 -28.32 -42.56 17.77
N ALA A 15 -27.46 -41.64 18.22
CA ALA A 15 -26.46 -41.82 19.31
C ALA A 15 -25.33 -42.89 19.23
N ALA A 16 -24.08 -42.40 19.11
CA ALA A 16 -22.85 -42.80 19.83
C ALA A 16 -21.75 -41.75 19.52
N MET A 17 -20.79 -41.31 20.35
CA MET A 17 -20.45 -41.48 21.78
C MET A 17 -19.76 -42.79 22.26
N THR A 18 -18.41 -42.83 22.25
CA THR A 18 -17.48 -43.28 23.34
C THR A 18 -16.02 -43.40 22.84
N GLY A 19 -15.02 -43.27 23.75
CA GLY A 19 -13.57 -43.56 23.53
C GLY A 19 -12.75 -42.37 23.00
N ALA A 20 -11.76 -41.74 23.66
CA ALA A 20 -10.92 -41.98 24.86
C ALA A 20 -9.55 -42.69 24.67
N ASN A 21 -8.48 -41.94 25.03
CA ASN A 21 -7.24 -42.36 25.72
C ASN A 21 -5.94 -42.71 24.93
N GLY A 22 -4.78 -42.40 25.53
CA GLY A 22 -3.39 -42.70 25.07
C GLY A 22 -2.60 -41.43 24.66
N THR A 23 -1.70 -40.77 25.42
CA THR A 23 -0.72 -41.10 26.49
C THR A 23 0.72 -41.31 25.99
N SER A 24 1.64 -40.43 26.44
CA SER A 24 3.12 -40.51 26.38
C SER A 24 3.79 -40.60 24.99
N GLY A 25 5.01 -40.11 24.76
CA GLY A 25 5.99 -39.47 25.65
C GLY A 25 7.41 -39.90 25.23
N GLY A 26 8.37 -38.98 25.21
CA GLY A 26 9.76 -39.32 24.85
C GLY A 26 10.61 -38.13 24.45
N ALA A 27 11.51 -37.72 25.34
CA ALA A 27 12.65 -36.88 24.99
C ALA A 27 13.87 -37.78 24.67
N ASN A 28 14.77 -37.33 23.78
CA ASN A 28 16.16 -37.16 24.22
C ASN A 28 17.03 -36.25 23.33
N GLU A 29 18.08 -35.74 23.96
CA GLU A 29 19.27 -35.03 23.47
C GLU A 29 19.97 -35.78 22.29
N ALA A 30 20.84 -35.22 21.44
CA ALA A 30 21.95 -34.31 21.70
C ALA A 30 22.69 -33.86 20.40
N ALA A 31 23.59 -32.88 20.56
CA ALA A 31 24.85 -32.67 19.80
C ALA A 31 24.85 -32.15 18.34
N SER A 32 25.11 -30.84 18.23
CA SER A 32 26.33 -30.27 17.59
C SER A 32 26.82 -30.79 16.22
N THR A 33 26.81 -29.89 15.22
CA THR A 33 28.07 -29.35 14.67
C THR A 33 27.93 -27.97 14.02
N ASN A 34 29.02 -27.21 14.14
CA ASN A 34 29.34 -25.94 13.51
C ASN A 34 29.21 -25.95 11.97
N GLY A 35 28.78 -24.84 11.36
CA GLY A 35 28.67 -24.68 9.91
C GLY A 35 28.13 -23.30 9.50
N GLY A 36 29.02 -22.33 9.32
CA GLY A 36 28.63 -20.99 8.86
C GLY A 36 28.23 -20.99 7.38
N ALA A 37 27.10 -20.36 7.06
CA ALA A 37 26.66 -20.11 5.69
C ALA A 37 25.86 -18.79 5.59
N THR A 38 26.52 -17.78 5.02
CA THR A 38 25.92 -16.78 4.10
C THR A 38 24.45 -16.38 4.34
N SER A 39 24.20 -15.45 5.25
CA SER A 39 22.93 -14.69 5.29
C SER A 39 22.98 -13.53 4.29
N GLY A 40 22.64 -13.80 3.03
CA GLY A 40 22.57 -12.78 1.97
C GLY A 40 22.13 -13.38 0.65
N GLY A 41 20.84 -13.28 0.31
CA GLY A 41 20.30 -13.80 -0.96
C GLY A 41 18.83 -14.24 -0.96
N ALA A 42 18.16 -14.34 0.21
CA ALA A 42 16.76 -14.79 0.28
C ALA A 42 15.71 -13.67 0.24
N THR A 43 16.12 -12.40 0.37
CA THR A 43 15.20 -11.27 0.58
C THR A 43 14.76 -10.54 -0.70
N SER A 44 15.57 -10.51 -1.76
CA SER A 44 15.22 -9.79 -3.00
C SER A 44 14.06 -10.44 -3.76
N GLY A 45 14.17 -11.73 -4.08
CA GLY A 45 13.15 -12.44 -4.86
C GLY A 45 11.78 -12.54 -4.18
N ALA A 46 11.74 -12.55 -2.83
CA ALA A 46 10.48 -12.47 -2.09
C ALA A 46 9.82 -11.10 -2.22
N ASN A 47 10.62 -10.02 -2.20
CA ASN A 47 10.17 -8.63 -2.26
C ASN A 47 9.73 -8.22 -3.68
N GLU A 48 10.32 -8.81 -4.72
CA GLU A 48 9.86 -8.63 -6.10
C GLU A 48 8.54 -9.35 -6.38
N ALA A 49 8.40 -10.58 -5.87
CA ALA A 49 7.16 -11.34 -5.99
C ALA A 49 5.98 -10.69 -5.24
N SER A 50 6.23 -10.10 -4.06
CA SER A 50 5.21 -9.33 -3.34
C SER A 50 4.85 -8.04 -4.06
N ALA A 51 5.83 -7.28 -4.56
CA ALA A 51 5.57 -6.04 -5.31
C ALA A 51 4.67 -6.28 -6.52
N SER A 52 4.96 -7.32 -7.33
CA SER A 52 4.16 -7.66 -8.50
C SER A 52 2.74 -8.13 -8.14
N ALA A 53 2.57 -8.79 -6.98
CA ALA A 53 1.25 -9.17 -6.48
C ALA A 53 0.43 -7.96 -5.99
N GLU A 54 1.08 -7.01 -5.31
CA GLU A 54 0.46 -5.76 -4.83
C GLU A 54 0.06 -4.84 -5.99
N GLU A 55 0.88 -4.75 -7.04
CA GLU A 55 0.56 -4.04 -8.29
C GLU A 55 -0.67 -4.66 -8.99
N LEU A 56 -0.74 -5.99 -9.07
CA LEU A 56 -1.88 -6.71 -9.64
C LEU A 56 -3.16 -6.55 -8.81
N GLU A 57 -3.04 -6.56 -7.48
CA GLU A 57 -4.16 -6.29 -6.57
C GLU A 57 -4.68 -4.85 -6.77
N LEU A 58 -3.78 -3.86 -6.84
CA LEU A 58 -4.14 -2.46 -7.05
C LEU A 58 -4.86 -2.26 -8.40
N GLU A 59 -4.38 -2.90 -9.47
CA GLU A 59 -5.01 -2.82 -10.79
C GLU A 59 -6.38 -3.49 -10.80
N THR A 60 -6.53 -4.64 -10.12
CA THR A 60 -7.82 -5.30 -9.93
C THR A 60 -8.81 -4.40 -9.20
N ILE A 61 -8.39 -3.76 -8.10
CA ILE A 61 -9.24 -2.85 -7.32
C ILE A 61 -9.65 -1.62 -8.15
N LYS A 62 -8.78 -1.05 -8.98
CA LYS A 62 -9.16 0.04 -9.89
C LYS A 62 -10.26 -0.38 -10.87
N GLN A 63 -10.16 -1.58 -11.44
CA GLN A 63 -11.16 -2.11 -12.37
C GLN A 63 -12.50 -2.38 -11.66
N GLU A 64 -12.47 -2.93 -10.45
CA GLU A 64 -13.67 -3.09 -9.61
C GLU A 64 -14.32 -1.75 -9.24
N LEU A 65 -13.52 -0.73 -8.91
CA LEU A 65 -14.02 0.62 -8.61
C LEU A 65 -14.66 1.25 -9.85
N ALA A 66 -14.00 1.20 -11.01
CA ALA A 66 -14.56 1.71 -12.27
C ALA A 66 -15.86 0.99 -12.67
N GLN A 67 -15.96 -0.32 -12.42
CA GLN A 67 -17.20 -1.07 -12.63
C GLN A 67 -18.31 -0.64 -11.65
N ALA A 68 -17.98 -0.42 -10.38
CA ALA A 68 -18.93 0.03 -9.37
C ALA A 68 -19.40 1.48 -9.60
N GLU A 69 -18.52 2.35 -10.11
CA GLU A 69 -18.86 3.70 -10.57
C GLU A 69 -19.85 3.66 -11.75
N ALA A 70 -19.67 2.72 -12.69
CA ALA A 70 -20.56 2.58 -13.86
C ALA A 70 -21.99 2.13 -13.50
N SER A 71 -22.22 1.46 -12.37
CA SER A 71 -23.57 1.10 -11.88
C SER A 71 -24.07 1.97 -10.72
N LEU A 72 -23.25 2.91 -10.24
CA LEU A 72 -23.39 3.61 -8.96
C LEU A 72 -24.76 4.26 -8.76
N GLU A 73 -25.21 5.06 -9.72
CA GLU A 73 -26.49 5.78 -9.65
C GLU A 73 -27.69 4.81 -9.63
N THR A 74 -27.60 3.74 -10.42
CA THR A 74 -28.68 2.73 -10.52
C THR A 74 -28.76 1.88 -9.25
N ASP A 75 -27.62 1.50 -8.68
CA ASP A 75 -27.58 0.70 -7.46
C ASP A 75 -27.87 1.54 -6.21
N PHE A 76 -27.46 2.81 -6.19
CA PHE A 76 -27.90 3.76 -5.17
C PHE A 76 -29.40 4.01 -5.24
N ALA A 77 -30.00 4.20 -6.43
CA ALA A 77 -31.44 4.39 -6.56
C ALA A 77 -32.25 3.19 -6.02
N LYS A 78 -31.81 1.95 -6.28
CA LYS A 78 -32.40 0.74 -5.69
C LYS A 78 -32.22 0.69 -4.17
N TYR A 79 -31.03 1.05 -3.69
CA TYR A 79 -30.72 1.05 -2.26
C TYR A 79 -31.58 2.08 -1.51
N ALA A 80 -31.62 3.33 -1.99
CA ALA A 80 -32.46 4.38 -1.45
C ALA A 80 -33.94 3.97 -1.42
N ALA A 81 -34.49 3.49 -2.54
CA ALA A 81 -35.88 3.03 -2.61
C ALA A 81 -36.23 1.95 -1.57
N ALA A 82 -35.27 1.09 -1.20
CA ALA A 82 -35.47 0.05 -0.18
C ALA A 82 -35.32 0.53 1.28
N HIS A 83 -34.81 1.75 1.51
CA HIS A 83 -34.54 2.29 2.85
C HIS A 83 -35.25 3.63 3.14
N MET A 84 -35.94 4.21 2.15
CA MET A 84 -36.65 5.49 2.25
C MET A 84 -37.92 5.44 3.10
N GLU A 85 -38.55 4.27 3.30
CA GLU A 85 -39.81 4.13 4.06
C GLU A 85 -39.74 4.78 5.46
N ALA A 86 -38.57 4.77 6.11
CA ALA A 86 -38.35 5.34 7.43
C ALA A 86 -38.43 6.88 7.49
N PHE A 87 -38.45 7.57 6.35
CA PHE A 87 -38.52 9.03 6.26
C PHE A 87 -39.28 9.56 5.03
N GLU A 88 -40.00 8.72 4.30
CA GLU A 88 -40.77 9.11 3.11
C GLU A 88 -41.82 10.20 3.43
N GLN A 89 -42.37 10.21 4.65
CA GLN A 89 -43.30 11.24 5.10
C GLN A 89 -42.69 12.66 5.02
N ASP A 90 -41.38 12.81 5.26
CA ASP A 90 -40.70 14.10 5.18
C ASP A 90 -40.78 14.69 3.75
N PHE A 91 -40.94 13.89 2.69
CA PHE A 91 -41.15 14.40 1.34
C PHE A 91 -42.37 15.34 1.22
N TRP A 92 -43.38 15.11 2.06
CA TRP A 92 -44.59 15.91 2.13
C TRP A 92 -44.50 17.00 3.21
N ASP A 93 -43.94 16.66 4.38
CA ASP A 93 -43.96 17.52 5.58
C ASP A 93 -42.74 18.45 5.68
N ASP A 94 -41.53 18.00 5.34
CA ASP A 94 -40.27 18.77 5.34
C ASP A 94 -39.30 18.27 4.25
N ARG A 95 -39.43 18.85 3.05
CA ARG A 95 -38.61 18.50 1.88
C ARG A 95 -37.11 18.72 2.09
N GLU A 96 -36.71 19.63 2.98
CA GLU A 96 -35.30 19.87 3.26
C GLU A 96 -34.73 18.74 4.13
N ALA A 97 -35.47 18.31 5.15
CA ALA A 97 -35.13 17.12 5.95
C ALA A 97 -35.08 15.85 5.10
N PHE A 98 -36.04 15.65 4.20
CA PHE A 98 -36.06 14.53 3.26
C PHE A 98 -34.78 14.48 2.40
N VAL A 99 -34.38 15.59 1.77
CA VAL A 99 -33.18 15.64 0.93
C VAL A 99 -31.90 15.40 1.75
N LYS A 100 -31.81 15.93 2.98
CA LYS A 100 -30.67 15.64 3.88
C LYS A 100 -30.53 14.14 4.16
N LYS A 101 -31.63 13.45 4.47
CA LYS A 101 -31.63 12.00 4.71
C LYS A 101 -31.25 11.20 3.46
N ILE A 102 -31.64 11.62 2.26
CA ILE A 102 -31.17 11.01 1.00
C ILE A 102 -29.64 11.15 0.85
N LEU A 103 -29.06 12.30 1.19
CA LEU A 103 -27.60 12.50 1.15
C LEU A 103 -26.87 11.68 2.23
N GLU A 104 -27.45 11.53 3.42
CA GLU A 104 -26.95 10.64 4.47
C GLU A 104 -26.93 9.17 4.00
N LEU A 105 -28.02 8.69 3.38
CA LEU A 105 -28.07 7.37 2.76
C LEU A 105 -27.05 7.20 1.63
N GLN A 106 -26.81 8.25 0.83
CA GLN A 106 -25.79 8.23 -0.23
C GLN A 106 -24.40 8.03 0.36
N ASN A 107 -24.05 8.80 1.39
CA ASN A 107 -22.76 8.69 2.06
C ASN A 107 -22.56 7.30 2.69
N GLN A 108 -23.58 6.75 3.34
CA GLN A 108 -23.55 5.39 3.88
C GLN A 108 -23.36 4.34 2.77
N PHE A 109 -24.13 4.43 1.69
CA PHE A 109 -24.01 3.52 0.54
C PHE A 109 -22.61 3.56 -0.09
N LEU A 110 -22.05 4.75 -0.29
CA LEU A 110 -20.70 4.92 -0.84
C LEU A 110 -19.63 4.33 0.11
N GLN A 111 -19.77 4.55 1.42
CA GLN A 111 -18.86 4.00 2.42
C GLN A 111 -18.91 2.46 2.44
N ASP A 112 -20.11 1.86 2.44
CA ASP A 112 -20.31 0.42 2.48
C ASP A 112 -19.88 -0.29 1.18
N LYS A 113 -20.02 0.36 0.02
CA LYS A 113 -19.68 -0.23 -1.29
C LYS A 113 -18.24 0.02 -1.73
N LEU A 114 -17.72 1.22 -1.51
CA LEU A 114 -16.45 1.68 -2.07
C LEU A 114 -15.39 1.96 -1.01
N GLY A 115 -15.78 2.34 0.21
CA GLY A 115 -14.86 2.83 1.25
C GLY A 115 -13.70 1.87 1.54
N GLY A 116 -13.99 0.58 1.73
CA GLY A 116 -12.95 -0.45 1.94
C GLY A 116 -12.00 -0.63 0.74
N LYS A 117 -12.52 -0.56 -0.49
CA LYS A 117 -11.73 -0.68 -1.72
C LYS A 117 -10.85 0.54 -1.95
N ILE A 118 -11.38 1.75 -1.76
CA ILE A 118 -10.64 3.01 -1.85
C ILE A 118 -9.51 3.05 -0.81
N GLN A 119 -9.80 2.67 0.43
CA GLN A 119 -8.79 2.59 1.50
C GLN A 119 -7.68 1.59 1.16
N ARG A 120 -8.03 0.38 0.70
CA ARG A 120 -7.05 -0.64 0.29
C ARG A 120 -6.20 -0.18 -0.90
N ALA A 121 -6.80 0.47 -1.90
CA ALA A 121 -6.07 1.04 -3.04
C ALA A 121 -5.04 2.09 -2.60
N LYS A 122 -5.40 2.96 -1.65
CA LYS A 122 -4.50 3.99 -1.09
C LYS A 122 -3.34 3.38 -0.30
N GLU A 123 -3.61 2.34 0.49
CA GLU A 123 -2.58 1.57 1.20
C GLU A 123 -1.59 0.92 0.21
N LEU A 124 -2.10 0.20 -0.79
CA LEU A 124 -1.27 -0.42 -1.83
C LEU A 124 -0.43 0.62 -2.59
N GLN A 125 -1.00 1.75 -3.00
CA GLN A 125 -0.24 2.83 -3.65
C GLN A 125 0.92 3.34 -2.77
N THR A 126 0.68 3.46 -1.46
CA THR A 126 1.71 3.91 -0.50
C THR A 126 2.82 2.87 -0.36
N THR A 127 2.45 1.58 -0.24
CA THR A 127 3.40 0.47 -0.14
C THR A 127 4.24 0.31 -1.41
N ILE A 128 3.61 0.29 -2.58
CA ILE A 128 4.28 0.16 -3.88
C ILE A 128 5.23 1.33 -4.12
N ALA A 129 4.81 2.57 -3.81
CA ALA A 129 5.69 3.74 -3.94
C ALA A 129 6.93 3.62 -3.04
N GLY A 130 6.78 3.22 -1.77
CA GLY A 130 7.90 3.02 -0.86
C GLY A 130 8.84 1.88 -1.28
N GLN A 131 8.29 0.77 -1.80
CA GLN A 131 9.08 -0.31 -2.39
C GLN A 131 9.84 0.15 -3.63
N GLN A 132 9.22 0.95 -4.50
CA GLN A 132 9.87 1.46 -5.71
C GLN A 132 11.02 2.41 -5.36
N THR A 133 10.82 3.36 -4.44
CA THR A 133 11.91 4.22 -3.93
C THR A 133 13.07 3.38 -3.36
N THR A 134 12.77 2.28 -2.67
CA THR A 134 13.80 1.37 -2.14
C THR A 134 14.57 0.65 -3.26
N LYS A 135 13.86 0.14 -4.28
CA LYS A 135 14.46 -0.51 -5.46
C LYS A 135 15.32 0.46 -6.26
N ASP A 136 14.83 1.67 -6.52
CA ASP A 136 15.55 2.71 -7.26
C ASP A 136 16.84 3.10 -6.53
N MET A 137 16.79 3.27 -5.20
CA MET A 137 17.98 3.54 -4.39
C MET A 137 19.02 2.42 -4.43
N GLN A 138 18.59 1.15 -4.39
CA GLN A 138 19.47 -0.02 -4.49
C GLN A 138 20.10 -0.14 -5.89
N ALA A 139 19.30 -0.06 -6.95
CA ALA A 139 19.79 -0.07 -8.33
C ALA A 139 20.73 1.10 -8.61
N GLY A 140 20.44 2.27 -8.05
CA GLY A 140 21.32 3.44 -8.08
C GLY A 140 22.67 3.21 -7.38
N GLN A 141 22.65 2.53 -6.23
CA GLN A 141 23.87 2.19 -5.48
C GLN A 141 24.75 1.22 -6.28
N GLU A 142 24.15 0.19 -6.87
CA GLU A 142 24.85 -0.80 -7.70
C GLU A 142 25.44 -0.15 -8.97
N ALA A 143 24.66 0.69 -9.66
CA ALA A 143 25.12 1.42 -10.84
C ALA A 143 26.25 2.43 -10.51
N PHE A 144 26.17 3.08 -9.35
CA PHE A 144 27.23 3.95 -8.84
C PHE A 144 28.51 3.18 -8.51
N LEU A 145 28.42 2.04 -7.81
CA LEU A 145 29.57 1.19 -7.46
C LEU A 145 30.25 0.56 -8.68
N GLN A 146 29.51 0.28 -9.76
CA GLN A 146 30.11 -0.14 -11.03
C GLN A 146 31.02 0.92 -11.66
N LYS A 147 30.78 2.21 -11.37
CA LYS A 147 31.56 3.36 -11.87
C LYS A 147 32.64 3.82 -10.90
N ASN A 148 32.40 3.68 -9.60
CA ASN A 148 33.27 4.12 -8.50
C ASN A 148 33.55 2.93 -7.55
N PRO A 149 34.28 1.89 -7.98
CA PRO A 149 34.53 0.69 -7.18
C PRO A 149 35.36 0.95 -5.91
N GLU A 150 36.03 2.10 -5.82
CA GLU A 150 36.76 2.57 -4.64
C GLU A 150 35.90 3.32 -3.61
N ALA A 151 34.63 3.59 -3.91
CA ALA A 151 33.76 4.38 -3.04
C ALA A 151 33.26 3.58 -1.82
N ASP A 152 33.44 4.16 -0.63
CA ASP A 152 32.97 3.60 0.64
C ASP A 152 31.53 4.08 0.94
N ILE A 153 30.55 3.23 0.64
CA ILE A 153 29.13 3.50 0.88
C ILE A 153 28.82 3.68 2.37
N GLU A 154 29.53 3.00 3.28
CA GLU A 154 29.29 3.13 4.71
C GLU A 154 29.77 4.49 5.21
N ALA A 155 30.96 4.92 4.78
CA ALA A 155 31.48 6.25 5.08
C ALA A 155 30.60 7.36 4.48
N MET A 156 30.16 7.22 3.23
CA MET A 156 29.24 8.15 2.57
C MET A 156 27.88 8.23 3.30
N GLY A 157 27.33 7.09 3.73
CA GLY A 157 26.07 7.02 4.48
C GLY A 157 26.15 7.68 5.86
N ARG A 158 27.28 7.51 6.56
CA ARG A 158 27.56 8.23 7.82
C ARG A 158 27.71 9.73 7.58
N PHE A 159 28.49 10.14 6.58
CA PHE A 159 28.63 11.55 6.21
C PHE A 159 27.26 12.20 5.91
N TYR A 160 26.41 11.56 5.11
CA TYR A 160 25.03 12.00 4.86
C TYR A 160 24.19 12.14 6.14
N THR A 161 24.34 11.22 7.10
CA THR A 161 23.49 11.13 8.29
C THR A 161 23.98 12.03 9.45
N GLU A 162 25.28 12.15 9.65
CA GLU A 162 25.91 12.74 10.84
C GLU A 162 26.55 14.10 10.52
N ASP A 163 27.32 14.20 9.44
CA ASP A 163 28.14 15.38 9.13
C ASP A 163 27.45 16.40 8.20
N LEU A 164 26.55 15.93 7.33
CA LEU A 164 25.96 16.76 6.27
C LEU A 164 24.94 17.77 6.82
N PRO A 165 25.13 19.09 6.59
CA PRO A 165 24.20 20.12 7.06
C PRO A 165 22.78 19.96 6.48
N PRO A 166 21.71 20.30 7.22
CA PRO A 166 20.32 20.06 6.81
C PRO A 166 19.93 20.61 5.43
N LYS A 167 20.51 21.76 5.04
CA LYS A 167 20.26 22.40 3.74
C LYS A 167 20.73 21.53 2.56
N TYR A 168 21.86 20.84 2.69
CA TYR A 168 22.38 19.95 1.65
C TYR A 168 21.68 18.58 1.70
N ARG A 169 21.28 18.13 2.90
CA ARG A 169 20.46 16.92 3.06
C ARG A 169 19.15 17.05 2.30
N GLN A 170 18.40 18.14 2.51
CA GLN A 170 17.16 18.44 1.77
C GLN A 170 17.33 18.50 0.23
N GLN A 171 18.53 18.80 -0.28
CA GLN A 171 18.80 18.77 -1.71
C GLN A 171 19.04 17.33 -2.19
N LEU A 172 19.80 16.52 -1.45
CA LEU A 172 19.96 15.10 -1.71
C LEU A 172 18.65 14.31 -1.56
N ASP A 173 17.80 14.65 -0.59
CA ASP A 173 16.48 14.05 -0.37
C ASP A 173 15.51 14.23 -1.56
N SER A 174 15.81 15.16 -2.47
CA SER A 174 15.05 15.37 -3.71
C SER A 174 15.57 14.58 -4.92
N LEU A 175 16.74 13.94 -4.78
CA LEU A 175 17.36 13.08 -5.78
C LEU A 175 17.05 11.61 -5.49
N SER A 176 17.08 10.78 -6.53
CA SER A 176 16.88 9.34 -6.41
C SER A 176 17.85 8.56 -7.30
N GLY A 177 17.95 7.26 -7.07
CA GLY A 177 18.77 6.36 -7.88
C GLY A 177 20.24 6.79 -7.95
N GLU A 178 20.83 6.69 -9.14
CA GLU A 178 22.26 6.95 -9.33
C GLU A 178 22.65 8.43 -9.08
N GLU A 179 21.74 9.38 -9.32
CA GLU A 179 22.01 10.81 -9.14
C GLU A 179 22.26 11.18 -7.68
N PHE A 180 21.50 10.58 -6.76
CA PHE A 180 21.72 10.71 -5.32
C PHE A 180 23.15 10.29 -4.93
N TRP A 181 23.58 9.09 -5.38
CA TRP A 181 24.88 8.52 -5.00
C TRP A 181 26.05 9.30 -5.61
N ASN A 182 25.94 9.73 -6.86
CA ASN A 182 26.95 10.56 -7.52
C ASN A 182 27.13 11.90 -6.79
N VAL A 183 26.04 12.62 -6.49
CA VAL A 183 26.11 13.91 -5.79
C VAL A 183 26.61 13.75 -4.35
N LEU A 184 26.20 12.68 -3.65
CA LEU A 184 26.73 12.36 -2.32
C LEU A 184 28.24 12.08 -2.35
N TYR A 185 28.73 11.37 -3.37
CA TYR A 185 30.17 11.10 -3.54
C TYR A 185 30.97 12.36 -3.86
N GLU A 186 30.45 13.25 -4.71
CA GLU A 186 31.07 14.56 -4.97
C GLU A 186 31.19 15.40 -3.69
N LEU A 187 30.12 15.50 -2.89
CA LEU A 187 30.16 16.24 -1.61
C LEU A 187 31.11 15.58 -0.60
N TYR A 188 31.09 14.25 -0.48
CA TYR A 188 31.98 13.50 0.39
C TYR A 188 33.46 13.70 0.01
N ASN A 189 33.78 13.60 -1.28
CA ASN A 189 35.13 13.83 -1.80
C ASN A 189 35.58 15.29 -1.65
N ALA A 190 34.68 16.26 -1.82
CA ALA A 190 34.97 17.66 -1.56
C ALA A 190 35.30 17.92 -0.08
N TYR A 191 34.56 17.31 0.85
CA TYR A 191 34.81 17.44 2.29
C TYR A 191 36.06 16.70 2.78
N THR A 192 36.40 15.55 2.19
CA THR A 192 37.52 14.70 2.64
C THR A 192 38.85 15.04 1.97
N ASN A 193 38.85 15.39 0.68
CA ASN A 193 40.04 15.77 -0.06
C ASN A 193 40.27 17.29 -0.12
N GLY A 194 39.28 18.09 0.31
CA GLY A 194 39.29 19.55 0.23
C GLY A 194 39.16 20.25 1.59
N VAL A 195 40.32 20.49 2.22
CA VAL A 195 40.62 21.61 3.14
C VAL A 195 39.49 22.09 4.07
N ALA A 196 39.61 21.78 5.37
CA ALA A 196 38.86 22.49 6.39
C ALA A 196 39.08 24.01 6.28
N GLN A 197 37.99 24.76 6.10
CA GLN A 197 37.91 26.22 5.94
C GLN A 197 38.35 26.79 4.57
N GLN A 198 37.40 27.02 3.66
CA GLN A 198 37.15 28.35 3.04
C GLN A 198 35.83 28.39 2.24
N GLU A 199 35.34 29.60 1.99
CA GLU A 199 34.02 29.88 1.42
C GLU A 199 34.00 29.76 -0.12
N GLU A 200 33.06 28.95 -0.65
CA GLU A 200 32.54 28.95 -2.03
C GLU A 200 33.54 28.67 -3.21
N PRO A 201 33.05 28.29 -4.43
CA PRO A 201 31.67 28.20 -4.89
C PRO A 201 31.16 26.78 -5.21
N LEU A 202 29.84 26.64 -5.15
CA LEU A 202 29.09 25.41 -5.44
C LEU A 202 29.22 24.98 -6.92
N PRO A 203 29.23 23.66 -7.21
CA PRO A 203 28.97 23.15 -8.56
C PRO A 203 27.64 23.65 -9.13
N LYS A 204 27.55 23.72 -10.46
CA LYS A 204 26.39 24.30 -11.15
C LYS A 204 25.12 23.50 -10.84
N ARG A 205 24.00 24.23 -10.72
CA ARG A 205 22.66 23.64 -10.69
C ARG A 205 22.51 22.64 -11.83
N VAL A 206 22.25 21.38 -11.51
CA VAL A 206 21.62 20.46 -12.47
C VAL A 206 20.23 21.02 -12.73
N GLU A 207 19.90 21.26 -14.01
CA GLU A 207 18.54 21.59 -14.40
C GLU A 207 17.70 20.32 -14.26
N GLY A 208 17.10 20.13 -13.08
CA GLY A 208 16.09 19.12 -12.87
C GLY A 208 14.96 19.35 -13.86
N ASN A 209 14.90 18.50 -14.89
CA ASN A 209 13.82 18.53 -15.87
C ASN A 209 12.50 18.29 -15.10
N PRO A 210 11.56 19.26 -15.05
CA PRO A 210 10.29 19.01 -14.41
C PRO A 210 9.56 17.97 -15.25
N ALA A 211 9.61 16.70 -14.81
CA ALA A 211 8.75 15.65 -15.33
C ALA A 211 7.33 16.20 -15.30
N GLN A 212 6.78 16.41 -16.50
CA GLN A 212 5.64 17.27 -16.69
C GLN A 212 4.45 16.67 -15.95
N ALA A 213 4.14 17.24 -14.77
CA ALA A 213 2.92 16.98 -14.01
C ALA A 213 1.73 17.59 -14.74
N GLY A 214 1.52 17.16 -15.99
CA GLY A 214 0.28 17.26 -16.72
C GLY A 214 -0.73 16.30 -16.11
N GLY A 215 -1.07 16.57 -14.84
CA GLY A 215 -2.26 16.03 -14.21
C GLY A 215 -3.47 16.55 -14.96
N GLY A 216 -3.79 15.89 -16.07
CA GLY A 216 -5.07 16.01 -16.73
C GLY A 216 -6.10 15.46 -15.76
N SER A 217 -6.66 16.35 -14.94
CA SER A 217 -7.72 16.03 -14.00
C SER A 217 -8.93 15.51 -14.77
N GLN A 218 -9.00 14.19 -14.97
CA GLN A 218 -10.29 13.53 -14.92
C GLN A 218 -10.78 13.72 -13.49
N GLU A 219 -11.59 14.76 -13.37
CA GLU A 219 -12.32 15.19 -12.18
C GLU A 219 -13.21 14.02 -11.72
N MET A 220 -12.64 13.11 -10.93
CA MET A 220 -13.43 12.08 -10.27
C MET A 220 -14.48 12.79 -9.40
N VAL A 221 -15.73 12.41 -9.63
CA VAL A 221 -16.92 13.08 -9.08
C VAL A 221 -16.95 13.08 -7.54
N MET A 222 -16.09 12.25 -6.92
CA MET A 222 -15.87 12.07 -5.49
C MET A 222 -15.36 13.32 -4.72
N ASN A 223 -14.95 14.40 -5.39
CA ASN A 223 -14.57 15.66 -4.72
C ASN A 223 -15.72 16.68 -4.61
N ARG A 224 -16.98 16.23 -4.73
CA ARG A 224 -18.14 16.99 -4.28
C ARG A 224 -18.47 16.54 -2.86
N PHE A 225 -18.59 17.51 -1.95
CA PHE A 225 -18.81 17.40 -0.49
C PHE A 225 -17.53 17.28 0.35
#